data_AF-A0A7J9SSQ8-F1
#
_entry.id   AF-A0A7J9SSQ8-F1
#
_cell.length_a   1.000
_cell.length_b   1.000
_cell.length_c   1.000
_cell.angle_alpha   90.00
_cell.angle_beta   90.00
_cell.angle_gamma   90.00
#
_symmetry.space_group_name_H-M   'P 1'
#
loop_
_entity.id
_entity.type
_entity.pdbx_description
1 polymer ?
#
loop_
_entity_poly.entity_id
_entity_poly.type
_entity_poly.pdbx_seq_one_letter_code
_entity_poly.pdbx_strand_id
1 'polypeptide(L)'
;MARPRSKIDITCQNPECKYFLTEEGKDILKRGKNRAGHQQYYCNHCSRWFVETANTPLYHKHLSKPEIINICKHLVEKNGIRSIERITGHHRDTIGNLIEDLALHADFVNSILLHDVKLGQSEVDEMWTFIKKNKKKLSQEALIQISKVMPGYSLS
;
A
#
# COMPACT_ATOMS: atom_id res chain seq x y z
N MET A 1 38.68 4.37 7.28
CA MET A 1 37.96 4.67 6.01
C MET A 1 36.48 4.85 6.33
N ALA A 2 35.85 5.93 5.88
CA ALA A 2 34.41 6.11 6.06
C ALA A 2 33.66 5.06 5.22
N ARG A 3 32.72 4.34 5.84
CA ARG A 3 31.90 3.34 5.12
C ARG A 3 31.04 4.08 4.09
N PRO A 4 31.02 3.66 2.82
CA PRO A 4 30.17 4.29 1.82
C PRO A 4 28.70 4.24 2.27
N ARG A 5 27.98 5.34 2.06
CA ARG A 5 26.55 5.40 2.38
C ARG A 5 25.81 4.37 1.50
N SER A 6 24.89 3.64 2.12
CA SER A 6 23.99 2.75 1.37
C SER A 6 23.09 3.58 0.45
N LYS A 7 22.74 3.01 -0.72
CA LYS A 7 21.77 3.61 -1.63
C LYS A 7 20.43 3.80 -0.90
N ILE A 8 19.81 4.95 -1.09
CA ILE A 8 18.51 5.30 -0.52
C ILE A 8 17.53 5.38 -1.70
N ASP A 9 16.67 4.37 -1.82
CA ASP A 9 15.68 4.25 -2.92
C ASP A 9 14.30 4.81 -2.55
N ILE A 10 14.22 5.60 -1.46
CA ILE A 10 12.97 6.26 -1.04
C ILE A 10 13.04 7.75 -1.34
N THR A 11 11.88 8.35 -1.58
CA THR A 11 11.66 9.79 -1.77
C THR A 11 10.97 10.41 -0.56
N CYS A 12 10.80 11.74 -0.54
CA CYS A 12 10.08 12.39 0.55
C CYS A 12 8.61 11.95 0.54
N GLN A 13 8.10 11.58 1.72
CA GLN A 13 6.73 11.08 1.89
C GLN A 13 5.76 12.15 2.43
N ASN A 14 6.20 13.41 2.53
CA ASN A 14 5.36 14.51 2.98
C ASN A 14 4.73 15.24 1.78
N PRO A 15 3.39 15.22 1.59
CA PRO A 15 2.71 15.89 0.48
C PRO A 15 2.95 17.41 0.41
N GLU A 16 3.27 18.04 1.54
CA GLU A 16 3.57 19.48 1.60
C GLU A 16 5.02 19.80 1.18
N CYS A 17 5.85 18.79 0.91
CA CYS A 17 7.23 18.97 0.49
C CYS A 17 7.32 19.20 -1.02
N LYS A 18 8.14 20.16 -1.45
CA LYS A 18 8.47 20.36 -2.87
C LYS A 18 9.05 19.11 -3.55
N TYR A 19 9.71 18.24 -2.77
CA TYR A 19 10.32 17.00 -3.24
C TYR A 19 9.47 15.76 -2.90
N PHE A 20 8.16 15.94 -2.67
CA PHE A 20 7.24 14.83 -2.46
C PHE A 20 7.28 13.87 -3.66
N LEU A 21 7.53 12.59 -3.40
CA LEU A 21 7.65 11.53 -4.42
C LEU A 21 8.63 11.84 -5.57
N THR A 22 9.57 12.75 -5.37
CA THR A 22 10.53 13.19 -6.39
C THR A 22 11.90 12.60 -6.12
N GLU A 23 12.49 11.96 -7.14
CA GLU A 23 13.83 11.36 -7.07
C GLU A 23 14.94 12.40 -7.28
N GLU A 24 14.78 13.27 -8.28
CA GLU A 24 15.77 14.29 -8.61
C GLU A 24 15.91 15.33 -7.50
N GLY A 25 17.15 15.56 -7.05
CA GLY A 25 17.45 16.52 -5.99
C GLY A 25 16.95 16.12 -4.60
N LYS A 26 16.54 14.86 -4.39
CA LYS A 26 16.14 14.38 -3.06
C LYS A 26 17.31 14.46 -2.08
N ASP A 27 17.03 14.95 -0.88
CA ASP A 27 17.99 14.95 0.22
C ASP A 27 17.37 14.28 1.44
N ILE A 28 17.69 13.00 1.60
CA ILE A 28 17.10 12.10 2.58
C ILE A 28 18.20 11.36 3.34
N LEU A 29 18.09 11.38 4.66
CA LEU A 29 18.99 10.68 5.57
C LEU A 29 18.33 9.42 6.11
N LYS A 30 18.96 8.27 5.91
CA LYS A 30 18.57 7.00 6.53
C LYS A 30 19.05 6.99 8.00
N ARG A 31 18.12 6.76 8.94
CA ARG A 31 18.34 6.93 10.38
C ARG A 31 17.68 5.78 11.15
N GLY A 32 18.46 4.96 11.85
CA GLY A 32 17.97 3.99 12.85
C GLY A 32 16.77 3.13 12.43
N LYS A 33 16.10 2.51 13.40
CA LYS A 33 14.78 1.89 13.21
C LYS A 33 13.88 2.33 14.36
N ASN A 34 12.59 2.47 14.11
CA ASN A 34 11.64 2.76 15.18
C ASN A 34 11.42 1.53 16.08
N ARG A 35 10.62 1.68 17.14
CA ARG A 35 10.31 0.58 18.07
C ARG A 35 9.62 -0.62 17.40
N ALA A 36 8.89 -0.39 16.31
CA ALA A 36 8.25 -1.44 15.52
C ALA A 36 9.21 -2.11 14.51
N GLY A 37 10.48 -1.71 14.47
CA GLY A 37 11.50 -2.27 13.57
C GLY A 37 11.54 -1.66 12.17
N HIS A 38 10.71 -0.67 11.89
CA HIS A 38 10.68 0.02 10.60
C HIS A 38 11.82 1.01 10.46
N GLN A 39 12.45 1.05 9.29
CA GLN A 39 13.48 2.02 8.97
C GLN A 39 12.91 3.44 8.99
N GLN A 40 13.61 4.37 9.67
CA GLN A 40 13.25 5.79 9.66
C GLN A 40 14.13 6.58 8.69
N TYR A 41 13.55 7.65 8.16
CA TYR A 41 14.16 8.58 7.24
C TYR A 41 13.86 10.01 7.66
N TYR A 42 14.79 10.90 7.36
CA TYR A 42 14.64 12.34 7.58
C TYR A 42 14.87 13.07 6.27
N CYS A 43 13.93 13.92 5.86
CA CYS A 43 14.10 14.77 4.69
C CYS A 43 14.67 16.12 5.10
N ASN A 44 15.81 16.52 4.53
CA ASN A 44 16.44 17.80 4.82
C ASN A 44 15.70 19.00 4.20
N HIS A 45 14.89 18.78 3.15
CA HIS A 45 14.13 19.85 2.50
C HIS A 45 12.94 20.33 3.33
N CYS A 46 12.14 19.42 3.89
CA CYS A 46 10.97 19.77 4.70
C CYS A 46 11.18 19.56 6.21
N SER A 47 12.35 19.10 6.62
CA SER A 47 12.70 18.83 8.01
C SER A 47 11.74 17.87 8.74
N ARG A 48 11.14 16.93 8.00
CA ARG A 48 10.21 15.92 8.56
C ARG A 48 10.79 14.52 8.55
N TRP A 49 10.39 13.78 9.59
CA TRP A 49 10.62 12.35 9.72
C TRP A 49 9.51 11.57 9.03
N PHE A 50 9.88 10.44 8.42
CA PHE A 50 8.95 9.45 7.90
C PHE A 50 9.56 8.04 8.02
N VAL A 51 8.74 7.02 7.81
CA VAL A 51 9.14 5.61 7.88
C VAL A 51 9.04 4.97 6.51
N GLU A 52 9.70 3.83 6.31
CA GLU A 52 9.68 3.09 5.05
C GLU A 52 8.27 2.67 4.59
N THR A 53 7.33 2.53 5.52
CA THR A 53 5.93 2.15 5.23
C THR A 53 5.02 3.35 4.95
N ALA A 54 5.50 4.60 5.05
CA ALA A 54 4.66 5.77 4.82
C ALA A 54 4.12 5.79 3.38
N ASN A 55 2.86 6.22 3.21
CA ASN A 55 2.11 6.19 1.94
C ASN A 55 2.01 4.81 1.28
N THR A 56 2.02 3.74 2.08
CA THR A 56 1.75 2.37 1.62
C THR A 56 0.61 1.76 2.43
N PRO A 57 -0.05 0.69 1.93
CA PRO A 57 -1.03 -0.07 2.71
C PRO A 57 -0.50 -0.60 4.05
N LEU A 58 0.81 -0.69 4.21
CA LEU A 58 1.48 -1.20 5.41
C LEU A 58 1.58 -0.13 6.52
N TYR A 59 1.23 1.13 6.22
CA TYR A 59 1.36 2.21 7.18
C TYR A 59 0.40 2.04 8.36
N HIS A 60 0.93 2.16 9.59
CA HIS A 60 0.19 1.97 10.84
C HIS A 60 -0.56 0.62 10.93
N LYS A 61 -0.09 -0.41 10.22
CA LYS A 61 -0.66 -1.75 10.33
C LYS A 61 0.20 -2.64 11.23
N HIS A 62 -0.48 -3.46 12.02
CA HIS A 62 0.12 -4.57 12.73
C HIS A 62 0.21 -5.84 11.89
N LEU A 63 -0.43 -5.86 10.71
CA LEU A 63 -0.34 -6.95 9.76
C LEU A 63 0.98 -6.88 9.01
N SER A 64 1.67 -8.03 8.96
CA SER A 64 2.85 -8.22 8.15
C SER A 64 2.51 -8.28 6.65
N LYS A 65 3.51 -8.02 5.79
CA LYS A 65 3.35 -8.14 4.33
C LYS A 65 2.80 -9.53 3.91
N PRO A 66 3.28 -10.67 4.47
CA PRO A 66 2.71 -11.99 4.16
C PRO A 66 1.24 -12.14 4.54
N GLU A 67 0.81 -11.62 5.69
CA GLU A 67 -0.60 -11.68 6.11
C GLU A 67 -1.50 -10.88 5.16
N ILE A 68 -1.06 -9.69 4.74
CA ILE A 68 -1.79 -8.87 3.77
C ILE A 68 -1.88 -9.57 2.41
N ILE A 69 -0.78 -10.15 1.93
CA ILE A 69 -0.78 -10.94 0.69
C ILE A 69 -1.77 -12.10 0.80
N ASN A 70 -1.81 -12.79 1.94
CA ASN A 70 -2.75 -13.89 2.17
C ASN A 70 -4.21 -13.42 2.09
N ILE A 71 -4.53 -12.28 2.72
CA ILE A 71 -5.87 -11.68 2.61
C ILE A 71 -6.18 -11.32 1.15
N CYS A 72 -5.24 -10.72 0.41
CA CYS A 72 -5.43 -10.40 -1.00
C CYS A 72 -5.73 -11.64 -1.85
N LYS A 73 -5.03 -12.77 -1.62
CA LYS A 73 -5.32 -14.03 -2.33
C LYS A 73 -6.75 -14.50 -2.12
N HIS A 74 -7.27 -14.42 -0.90
CA HIS A 74 -8.67 -14.77 -0.65
C HIS A 74 -9.66 -13.79 -1.30
N LEU A 75 -9.31 -12.50 -1.40
CA LEU A 75 -10.11 -11.52 -2.14
C LEU A 75 -10.16 -11.82 -3.64
N VAL A 76 -9.05 -12.27 -4.22
CA VAL A 76 -8.98 -12.74 -5.62
C VAL A 76 -9.90 -13.94 -5.83
N GLU A 77 -9.94 -14.87 -4.87
CA GLU A 77 -10.89 -15.98 -4.85
C GLU A 77 -12.35 -15.56 -4.54
N LYS A 78 -12.64 -14.26 -4.46
CA LYS A 78 -13.97 -13.68 -4.20
C LYS A 78 -14.56 -14.10 -2.84
N ASN A 79 -13.70 -14.38 -1.86
CA ASN A 79 -14.15 -14.61 -0.49
C ASN A 79 -14.65 -13.31 0.15
N GLY A 80 -15.82 -13.36 0.78
CA GLY A 80 -16.33 -12.25 1.59
C GLY A 80 -15.56 -12.09 2.91
N ILE A 81 -15.61 -10.89 3.51
CA ILE A 81 -14.89 -10.55 4.76
C ILE A 81 -15.08 -11.59 5.86
N ARG A 82 -16.31 -12.07 6.06
CA ARG A 82 -16.62 -13.09 7.09
C ARG A 82 -15.97 -14.45 6.80
N SER A 83 -15.79 -14.80 5.53
CA SER A 83 -15.05 -16.00 5.12
C SER A 83 -13.57 -15.81 5.45
N ILE A 84 -12.99 -14.68 5.05
CA ILE A 84 -11.59 -14.33 5.31
C ILE A 84 -11.29 -14.30 6.82
N GLU A 85 -12.20 -13.75 7.64
CA GLU A 85 -12.08 -13.76 9.10
C GLU A 85 -11.95 -15.19 9.66
N ARG A 86 -12.75 -16.14 9.18
CA ARG A 86 -12.68 -17.54 9.62
C ARG A 86 -11.41 -18.24 9.14
N ILE A 87 -10.94 -17.93 7.93
CA ILE A 87 -9.76 -18.55 7.34
C ILE A 87 -8.47 -18.02 7.97
N THR A 88 -8.38 -16.70 8.17
CA THR A 88 -7.15 -16.03 8.62
C THR A 88 -7.11 -15.78 10.12
N GLY A 89 -8.25 -15.82 10.81
CA GLY A 89 -8.37 -15.48 12.23
C GLY A 89 -8.34 -13.97 12.52
N HIS A 90 -8.17 -13.12 11.50
CA HIS A 90 -8.22 -11.67 11.68
C HIS A 90 -9.66 -11.19 11.81
N HIS A 91 -9.92 -10.30 12.76
CA HIS A 91 -11.25 -9.72 12.94
C HIS A 91 -11.74 -9.00 11.68
N ARG A 92 -13.04 -9.14 11.37
CA ARG A 92 -13.67 -8.55 10.18
C ARG A 92 -13.45 -7.04 10.01
N ASP A 93 -13.32 -6.30 11.10
CA ASP A 93 -13.08 -4.85 11.04
C ASP A 93 -11.64 -4.54 10.62
N THR A 94 -10.67 -5.36 11.05
CA THR A 94 -9.27 -5.27 10.60
C THR A 94 -9.17 -5.54 9.10
N ILE A 95 -9.81 -6.61 8.63
CA ILE A 95 -9.92 -6.92 7.19
C ILE A 95 -10.67 -5.79 6.46
N GLY A 96 -11.71 -5.26 7.11
CA GLY A 96 -12.53 -4.18 6.62
C GLY A 96 -11.72 -2.93 6.28
N ASN A 97 -10.92 -2.49 7.25
CA ASN A 97 -10.01 -1.35 7.15
C ASN A 97 -8.89 -1.63 6.15
N LEU A 98 -8.28 -2.82 6.20
CA LEU A 98 -7.24 -3.19 5.24
C LEU A 98 -7.72 -3.05 3.80
N ILE A 99 -8.95 -3.48 3.48
CA ILE A 99 -9.49 -3.33 2.13
C ILE A 99 -9.60 -1.86 1.71
N GLU A 100 -9.93 -0.95 2.64
CA GLU A 100 -9.91 0.50 2.37
C GLU A 100 -8.50 0.97 2.01
N ASP A 101 -7.51 0.60 2.83
CA ASP A 101 -6.11 1.00 2.58
C ASP A 101 -5.56 0.41 1.28
N LEU A 102 -5.89 -0.85 0.98
CA LEU A 102 -5.53 -1.50 -0.29
C LEU A 102 -6.14 -0.75 -1.47
N ALA A 103 -7.40 -0.31 -1.35
CA ALA A 103 -8.09 0.44 -2.40
C ALA A 103 -7.49 1.84 -2.60
N LEU A 104 -7.13 2.55 -1.53
CA LEU A 104 -6.46 3.86 -1.59
C LEU A 104 -5.10 3.77 -2.30
N HIS A 105 -4.44 2.61 -2.24
CA HIS A 105 -3.14 2.36 -2.83
C HIS A 105 -3.22 1.30 -3.95
N ALA A 106 -4.31 1.29 -4.73
CA ALA A 106 -4.60 0.24 -5.70
C ALA A 106 -3.46 -0.02 -6.70
N ASP A 107 -2.74 1.01 -7.14
CA ASP A 107 -1.61 0.89 -8.07
C ASP A 107 -0.43 0.12 -7.45
N PHE A 108 -0.09 0.47 -6.21
CA PHE A 108 0.91 -0.26 -5.42
C PHE A 108 0.49 -1.72 -5.20
N VAL A 109 -0.78 -1.96 -4.87
CA VAL A 109 -1.31 -3.32 -4.70
C VAL A 109 -1.23 -4.12 -6.01
N ASN A 110 -1.57 -3.54 -7.15
CA ASN A 110 -1.44 -4.18 -8.46
C ASN A 110 0.00 -4.59 -8.73
N SER A 111 0.96 -3.69 -8.51
CA SER A 111 2.38 -4.01 -8.70
C SER A 111 2.83 -5.22 -7.86
N ILE A 112 2.40 -5.30 -6.60
CA ILE A 112 2.70 -6.46 -5.75
C ILE A 112 2.01 -7.72 -6.28
N LEU A 113 0.72 -7.66 -6.60
CA LEU A 113 -0.03 -8.85 -7.03
C LEU A 113 0.47 -9.41 -8.36
N LEU A 114 0.81 -8.53 -9.31
CA LEU A 114 1.27 -8.93 -10.65
C LEU A 114 2.75 -9.34 -10.64
N HIS A 115 3.62 -8.66 -9.89
CA HIS A 115 5.07 -8.91 -9.96
C HIS A 115 5.59 -9.79 -8.82
N ASP A 116 5.18 -9.54 -7.58
CA ASP A 116 5.65 -10.32 -6.42
C ASP A 116 4.87 -11.64 -6.29
N VAL A 117 3.54 -11.58 -6.42
CA VAL A 117 2.65 -12.74 -6.27
C VAL A 117 2.42 -13.48 -7.59
N LYS A 118 2.71 -12.82 -8.73
CA LYS A 118 2.60 -13.38 -10.10
C LYS A 118 1.18 -13.81 -10.49
N LEU A 119 0.17 -13.06 -10.07
CA LEU A 119 -1.21 -13.25 -10.52
C LEU A 119 -1.42 -12.71 -11.93
N GLY A 120 -2.44 -13.22 -12.62
CA GLY A 120 -2.87 -12.70 -13.91
C GLY A 120 -3.62 -11.37 -13.78
N GLN A 121 -3.51 -10.50 -14.81
CA GLN A 121 -4.22 -9.22 -14.86
C GLN A 121 -5.74 -9.40 -14.67
N SER A 122 -6.34 -10.40 -15.31
CA SER A 122 -7.77 -10.69 -15.19
C SER A 122 -8.19 -11.04 -13.77
N GLU A 123 -7.36 -11.76 -13.02
CA GLU A 123 -7.64 -12.14 -11.63
C GLU A 123 -7.65 -10.90 -10.72
N VAL A 124 -6.69 -9.99 -10.93
CA VAL A 124 -6.60 -8.72 -10.20
C VAL A 124 -7.78 -7.80 -10.54
N ASP A 125 -8.17 -7.72 -11.81
CA ASP A 125 -9.31 -6.92 -12.25
C ASP A 125 -10.65 -7.45 -11.68
N GLU A 126 -10.80 -8.77 -11.63
CA GLU A 126 -11.96 -9.42 -11.00
C GLU A 126 -12.00 -9.15 -9.49
N MET A 127 -10.85 -9.18 -8.80
CA MET A 127 -10.74 -8.82 -7.39
C MET A 127 -11.26 -7.41 -7.13
N TRP A 128 -10.81 -6.42 -7.91
CA TRP A 128 -11.27 -5.04 -7.76
C TRP A 128 -12.75 -4.86 -8.07
N THR A 129 -13.25 -5.56 -9.09
CA THR A 129 -14.69 -5.59 -9.41
C THR A 129 -15.50 -6.13 -8.24
N PHE A 130 -15.02 -7.20 -7.59
CA PHE A 130 -15.64 -7.78 -6.41
C PHE A 130 -15.62 -6.82 -5.21
N ILE A 131 -14.48 -6.19 -4.93
CA ILE A 131 -14.33 -5.21 -3.84
C ILE A 131 -15.27 -4.02 -4.04
N LYS A 132 -15.30 -3.46 -5.25
CA LYS A 132 -16.15 -2.31 -5.61
C LYS A 132 -17.64 -2.60 -5.46
N LYS A 133 -18.08 -3.80 -5.84
CA LYS A 133 -19.50 -4.21 -5.72
C LYS A 133 -19.95 -4.44 -4.28
N ASN A 134 -19.07 -4.99 -3.44
CA ASN A 134 -19.47 -5.49 -2.11
C ASN A 134 -19.26 -4.50 -0.96
N LYS A 135 -18.66 -3.33 -1.21
CA LYS A 135 -18.35 -2.37 -0.15
C LYS A 135 -19.13 -1.07 -0.30
N LYS A 136 -20.19 -0.95 0.50
CA LYS A 136 -20.93 0.32 0.71
C LYS A 136 -20.14 1.40 1.47
N LYS A 137 -18.91 1.09 1.93
CA LYS A 137 -18.11 1.94 2.85
C LYS A 137 -16.80 2.46 2.24
N LEU A 138 -16.49 2.16 0.98
CA LEU A 138 -15.28 2.72 0.36
C LEU A 138 -15.41 4.24 0.25
N SER A 139 -14.34 4.95 0.58
CA SER A 139 -14.25 6.39 0.33
C SER A 139 -14.29 6.68 -1.18
N GLN A 140 -14.70 7.90 -1.54
CA GLN A 140 -14.68 8.33 -2.94
C GLN A 140 -13.26 8.27 -3.53
N GLU A 141 -12.26 8.62 -2.72
CA GLU A 141 -10.86 8.53 -3.11
C GLU A 141 -10.46 7.09 -3.43
N ALA A 142 -10.78 6.13 -2.55
CA ALA A 142 -10.52 4.71 -2.80
C ALA A 142 -11.18 4.22 -4.10
N LEU A 143 -12.42 4.63 -4.38
CA LEU A 143 -13.12 4.29 -5.62
C LEU A 143 -12.44 4.87 -6.86
N ILE A 144 -11.91 6.10 -6.78
CA ILE A 144 -11.15 6.74 -7.85
C ILE A 144 -9.85 5.97 -8.09
N GLN A 145 -9.12 5.63 -7.03
CA GLN A 145 -7.85 4.89 -7.13
C GLN A 145 -8.04 3.49 -7.74
N ILE A 146 -9.08 2.75 -7.32
CA ILE A 146 -9.46 1.49 -7.96
C ILE A 146 -9.76 1.72 -9.45
N SER A 147 -10.51 2.77 -9.78
CA SER A 147 -10.91 3.00 -11.17
C SER A 147 -9.70 3.29 -12.05
N LYS A 148 -8.68 4.01 -11.57
CA LYS A 148 -7.44 4.30 -12.31
C LYS A 148 -6.65 3.05 -12.73
N VAL A 149 -6.75 1.98 -11.95
CA VAL A 149 -5.96 0.75 -12.21
C VAL A 149 -6.74 -0.33 -12.96
N MET A 150 -8.03 -0.07 -13.25
CA MET A 150 -8.91 -0.99 -13.98
C MET A 150 -8.94 -0.65 -15.48
N PRO A 151 -9.07 -1.66 -16.36
CA PRO A 151 -9.22 -1.42 -17.78
C PRO A 151 -10.47 -0.58 -18.09
N GLY A 152 -10.34 0.37 -19.02
CA GLY A 152 -11.44 1.25 -19.46
C GLY A 152 -11.60 2.56 -18.68
N TYR A 153 -10.67 2.89 -17.76
CA TYR A 153 -10.63 4.20 -17.13
C TYR A 153 -10.35 5.31 -18.16
N SER A 154 -11.29 6.22 -18.32
CA SER A 154 -11.11 7.47 -19.06
C SER A 154 -11.34 8.63 -18.09
N LEU A 155 -10.40 9.59 -18.06
CA LEU A 155 -10.61 10.87 -17.40
C LEU A 155 -11.73 11.58 -18.17
N SER A 156 -12.94 11.59 -17.61
CA SER A 156 -14.07 12.38 -18.11
C SER A 156 -13.90 13.83 -17.66
#